data_AF-A0A6V7LR54-F1
#
_entry.id   AF-A0A6V7LR54-F1
#
_cell.length_a   1.000
_cell.length_b   1.000
_cell.length_c   1.000
_cell.angle_alpha   90.00
_cell.angle_beta   90.00
_cell.angle_gamma   90.00
#
_symmetry.space_group_name_H-M   'P 1'
#
loop_
_entity.id
_entity.type
_entity.pdbx_description
1 polymer ?
#
loop_
_entity_poly.entity_id
_entity_poly.type
_entity_poly.pdbx_seq_one_letter_code
_entity_poly.pdbx_strand_id
1 'polypeptide(L)'
;MCFQEVTMNRDKGTRGRNRNFTPDELSLLVQLITSYADVIENKKTDGVSVKRKKLAGTSLTNTFNELSSSSGIRVVTAVRSKWDNLKTKAKK
;
A
#
# COMPACT_ATOMS: atom_id res chain seq x y z
N MET A 1 14.83 19.63 -4.10
CA MET A 1 13.44 19.75 -4.62
C MET A 1 12.52 19.04 -3.64
N CYS A 2 11.78 19.82 -2.84
CA CYS A 2 10.85 19.31 -1.83
C CYS A 2 9.68 18.61 -2.51
N PHE A 3 9.61 17.29 -2.37
CA PHE A 3 8.46 16.52 -2.79
C PHE A 3 7.36 16.73 -1.75
N GLN A 4 6.36 17.49 -2.17
CA GLN A 4 5.28 18.00 -1.33
C GLN A 4 4.65 16.90 -0.48
N GLU A 5 4.72 17.11 0.83
CA GLU A 5 3.97 16.42 1.86
C GLU A 5 2.47 16.41 1.51
N VAL A 6 1.90 15.22 1.46
CA VAL A 6 0.47 15.03 1.60
C VAL A 6 0.27 14.16 2.83
N THR A 7 0.25 14.81 3.98
CA THR A 7 -0.17 14.27 5.27
C THR A 7 -1.68 14.47 5.40
N MET A 8 -2.47 13.40 5.30
CA MET A 8 -3.77 13.31 5.99
C MET A 8 -4.08 11.84 6.31
N ASN A 9 -3.86 11.44 7.56
CA ASN A 9 -4.79 10.58 8.29
C ASN A 9 -4.67 10.91 9.78
N ARG A 10 -5.55 11.79 10.23
CA ARG A 10 -5.65 12.26 11.61
C ARG A 10 -6.77 11.47 12.28
N ASP A 11 -6.42 10.31 12.82
CA ASP A 11 -7.22 9.65 13.85
C ASP A 11 -6.35 9.54 15.11
N LYS A 12 -6.56 10.52 16.00
CA LYS A 12 -6.13 10.44 17.39
C LYS A 12 -7.03 9.42 18.08
N GLY A 13 -6.53 8.20 18.23
CA GLY A 13 -7.10 7.19 19.10
C GLY A 13 -6.00 6.20 19.40
N THR A 14 -5.79 5.89 20.67
CA THR A 14 -4.82 4.92 21.25
C THR A 14 -4.21 3.97 20.21
N ARG A 15 -2.87 3.97 20.05
CA ARG A 15 -2.13 3.03 19.19
C ARG A 15 -2.27 1.60 19.73
N GLY A 16 -3.46 1.01 19.60
CA GLY A 16 -3.61 -0.43 19.61
C GLY A 16 -2.66 -0.97 18.56
N ARG A 17 -1.84 -1.96 18.91
CA ARG A 17 -0.97 -2.61 17.93
C ARG A 17 -1.81 -2.99 16.73
N ASN A 18 -1.55 -2.36 15.59
CA ASN A 18 -2.18 -2.74 14.33
C ASN A 18 -1.91 -4.24 14.15
N ARG A 19 -2.95 -5.05 13.89
CA ARG A 19 -2.77 -6.51 13.74
C ARG A 19 -1.62 -6.79 12.78
N ASN A 20 -0.72 -7.71 13.13
CA ASN A 20 0.35 -8.08 12.22
C ASN A 20 -0.26 -8.60 10.90
N PHE A 21 0.39 -8.30 9.78
CA PHE A 21 0.06 -8.95 8.51
C PHE A 21 0.36 -10.43 8.66
N THR A 22 -0.64 -11.29 8.41
CA THR A 22 -0.45 -12.74 8.36
C THR A 22 0.29 -13.11 7.08
N PRO A 23 0.95 -14.29 7.01
CA PRO A 23 1.65 -14.71 5.81
C PRO A 23 0.73 -14.78 4.57
N ASP A 24 -0.53 -15.19 4.75
CA ASP A 24 -1.54 -15.24 3.70
C ASP A 24 -1.80 -13.85 3.09
N GLU A 25 -1.97 -12.85 3.95
CA GLU A 25 -2.15 -11.45 3.57
C GLU A 25 -0.92 -10.88 2.84
N LEU A 26 0.28 -11.32 3.21
CA LEU A 26 1.50 -10.93 2.49
C LEU A 26 1.52 -11.53 1.08
N SER A 27 1.12 -12.79 0.93
CA SER A 27 1.01 -13.44 -0.38
C SER A 27 -0.01 -12.70 -1.27
N LEU A 28 -1.18 -12.41 -0.70
CA LEU A 28 -2.26 -11.70 -1.37
C LEU A 28 -1.84 -10.28 -1.75
N LEU A 29 -1.12 -9.59 -0.86
CA LEU A 29 -0.52 -8.29 -1.14
C LEU A 29 0.47 -8.35 -2.30
N VAL A 30 1.38 -9.33 -2.31
CA VAL A 30 2.37 -9.51 -3.38
C VAL A 30 1.65 -9.78 -4.70
N GLN A 31 0.65 -10.65 -4.72
CA GLN A 31 -0.12 -10.97 -5.91
C GLN A 31 -0.82 -9.73 -6.50
N LEU A 32 -1.52 -8.96 -5.65
CA LEU A 32 -2.16 -7.71 -6.08
C LEU A 32 -1.12 -6.72 -6.61
N ILE A 33 0.00 -6.52 -5.91
CA ILE A 33 1.03 -5.59 -6.35
C ILE A 33 1.64 -6.04 -7.68
N THR A 34 1.84 -7.34 -7.90
CA THR A 34 2.29 -7.87 -9.19
C THR A 34 1.30 -7.54 -10.30
N SER A 35 0.00 -7.67 -10.06
CA SER A 35 -1.03 -7.27 -11.04
C SER A 35 -1.02 -5.77 -11.35
N TYR A 36 -0.69 -4.92 -10.37
CA TYR A 36 -0.58 -3.48 -10.54
C TYR A 36 0.87 -3.00 -10.78
N ALA A 37 1.83 -3.90 -10.95
CA ALA A 37 3.26 -3.58 -11.00
C ALA A 37 3.58 -2.68 -12.20
N ASP A 38 2.92 -2.90 -13.34
CA ASP A 38 3.08 -2.08 -14.54
C ASP A 38 2.77 -0.58 -14.29
N VAL A 39 1.83 -0.30 -13.38
CA VAL A 39 1.43 1.06 -13.01
C VAL A 39 2.25 1.59 -11.82
N ILE A 40 2.50 0.74 -10.82
CA ILE A 40 3.16 1.13 -9.56
C ILE A 40 4.68 1.26 -9.75
N GLU A 41 5.30 0.34 -10.46
CA GLU A 41 6.75 0.31 -10.76
C GLU A 41 7.13 1.22 -11.93
N ASN A 42 6.14 1.79 -12.63
CA ASN A 42 6.38 2.72 -13.71
C ASN A 42 7.29 3.88 -13.25
N LYS A 43 8.50 3.97 -13.80
CA LYS A 43 9.49 4.99 -13.39
C LYS A 43 9.11 6.42 -13.84
N LYS A 44 8.07 6.57 -14.65
CA LYS A 44 7.62 7.89 -15.13
C LYS A 44 7.04 8.74 -13.99
N THR A 45 7.50 9.99 -13.93
CA THR A 45 7.11 11.03 -12.97
C THR A 45 6.16 12.06 -13.58
N ASP A 46 5.43 11.68 -14.62
CA ASP A 46 4.44 12.54 -15.24
C ASP A 46 3.23 12.76 -14.30
N GLY A 47 2.61 13.95 -14.33
CA GLY A 47 1.51 14.30 -13.42
C GLY A 47 0.31 13.35 -13.54
N VAL A 48 0.06 12.84 -14.75
CA VAL A 48 -0.95 11.81 -15.03
C VAL A 48 -0.56 10.46 -14.41
N SER A 49 0.71 10.08 -14.51
CA SER A 49 1.24 8.83 -13.95
C SER A 49 1.18 8.82 -12.42
N VAL A 50 1.41 9.97 -11.78
CA VAL A 50 1.26 10.11 -10.32
C VAL A 50 -0.19 9.88 -9.88
N LYS A 51 -1.16 10.46 -10.60
CA LYS A 51 -2.60 10.25 -10.31
C LYS A 51 -2.99 8.78 -10.51
N ARG A 52 -2.52 8.14 -11.59
CA ARG A 52 -2.75 6.71 -11.85
C ARG A 52 -2.17 5.82 -10.75
N LYS A 53 -0.95 6.10 -10.27
CA LYS A 53 -0.33 5.37 -9.14
C LYS A 53 -1.13 5.51 -7.85
N LYS A 54 -1.67 6.71 -7.57
CA LYS A 54 -2.53 6.93 -6.40
C LYS A 54 -3.83 6.13 -6.52
N LEU A 55 -4.50 6.21 -7.67
CA LEU A 55 -5.71 5.43 -7.94
C LEU A 55 -5.46 3.92 -7.84
N ALA A 56 -4.40 3.42 -8.48
CA ALA A 56 -4.01 2.01 -8.41
C ALA A 56 -3.75 1.57 -6.96
N GLY A 57 -3.07 2.39 -6.15
CA GLY A 57 -2.87 2.12 -4.73
C GLY A 57 -4.18 2.07 -3.94
N THR A 58 -5.13 2.96 -4.24
CA THR A 58 -6.47 2.96 -3.62
C THR A 58 -7.27 1.73 -4.03
N SER A 59 -7.34 1.41 -5.32
CA SER A 59 -8.03 0.21 -5.82
C SER A 59 -7.43 -1.06 -5.23
N LEU A 60 -6.10 -1.19 -5.23
CA LEU A 60 -5.40 -2.32 -4.63
C LEU A 60 -5.75 -2.49 -3.16
N THR A 61 -5.79 -1.38 -2.41
CA THR A 61 -6.13 -1.42 -0.98
C THR A 61 -7.59 -1.77 -0.77
N ASN A 62 -8.49 -1.32 -1.64
CA ASN A 62 -9.90 -1.68 -1.56
C ASN A 62 -10.08 -3.18 -1.78
N THR A 63 -9.51 -3.73 -2.86
CA THR A 63 -9.54 -5.17 -3.14
C THR A 63 -8.89 -5.98 -2.02
N PHE A 64 -7.77 -5.47 -1.48
CA PHE A 64 -7.13 -6.09 -0.33
C PHE A 64 -8.05 -6.10 0.91
N ASN A 65 -8.76 -5.00 1.20
CA ASN A 65 -9.68 -4.93 2.32
C ASN A 65 -10.91 -5.84 2.14
N GLU A 66 -11.41 -5.98 0.91
CA GLU A 66 -12.49 -6.91 0.57
C GLU A 66 -12.08 -8.37 0.80
N LEU A 67 -10.86 -8.72 0.41
CA LEU A 67 -10.31 -10.07 0.60
C LEU A 67 -9.90 -10.32 2.06
N SER A 68 -9.38 -9.29 2.73
CA SER A 68 -8.92 -9.28 4.13
C SER A 68 -10.05 -8.94 5.11
N SER A 69 -11.24 -9.50 4.90
CA SER A 69 -12.40 -9.23 5.76
C SER A 69 -12.15 -9.59 7.24
N SER A 70 -11.14 -10.40 7.55
CA SER A 70 -10.78 -10.81 8.92
C SER A 70 -9.80 -9.87 9.64
N SER A 71 -9.03 -9.06 8.91
CA SER A 71 -7.90 -8.31 9.48
C SER A 71 -8.21 -6.84 9.77
N GLY A 72 -9.37 -6.36 9.29
CA GLY A 72 -9.84 -4.99 9.43
C GLY A 72 -9.38 -4.08 8.30
N ILE A 73 -10.03 -2.92 8.16
CA ILE A 73 -9.78 -1.96 7.08
C ILE A 73 -8.37 -1.38 7.20
N ARG A 74 -7.50 -1.65 6.21
CA ARG A 74 -6.16 -1.05 6.10
C ARG A 74 -6.18 0.17 5.19
N VAL A 75 -5.35 1.15 5.52
CA VAL A 75 -5.17 2.37 4.71
C VAL A 75 -4.05 2.15 3.68
N VAL A 76 -4.18 2.77 2.50
CA VAL A 76 -3.24 2.67 1.37
C VAL A 76 -1.79 2.90 1.79
N THR A 77 -1.57 3.83 2.73
CA THR A 77 -0.24 4.16 3.27
C THR A 77 0.37 2.97 4.02
N ALA A 78 -0.39 2.27 4.84
CA ALA A 78 0.07 1.11 5.60
C ALA A 78 0.46 -0.05 4.68
N VAL A 79 -0.36 -0.31 3.66
CA VAL A 79 -0.12 -1.33 2.63
C VAL A 79 1.16 -1.03 1.85
N ARG A 80 1.31 0.23 1.42
CA ARG A 80 2.47 0.70 0.67
C ARG A 80 3.76 0.67 1.50
N SER A 81 3.71 1.07 2.77
CA SER A 81 4.85 0.95 3.68
C SER A 81 5.23 -0.51 3.92
N LYS A 82 4.25 -1.41 4.02
CA LYS A 82 4.53 -2.84 4.18
C LYS A 82 5.24 -3.43 2.97
N TRP A 83 4.78 -3.08 1.77
CA TRP A 83 5.45 -3.45 0.52
C TRP A 83 6.89 -2.95 0.44
N ASP A 84 7.13 -1.70 0.84
CA ASP A 84 8.49 -1.14 0.79
C ASP A 84 9.46 -1.88 1.73
N ASN A 85 8.98 -2.24 2.91
CA ASN A 85 9.71 -3.10 3.85
C ASN A 85 9.94 -4.51 3.28
N LEU A 86 8.98 -5.09 2.55
CA LEU A 86 9.13 -6.39 1.89
C LEU A 86 10.20 -6.35 0.80
N LYS A 87 10.19 -5.33 -0.08
CA LYS A 87 11.24 -5.15 -1.11
C LYS A 87 12.64 -5.04 -0.50
N THR A 88 12.76 -4.31 0.60
CA THR A 88 14.04 -4.13 1.29
C THR A 88 14.51 -5.43 1.95
N LYS A 89 13.59 -6.21 2.52
CA LYS A 89 13.90 -7.53 3.09
C LYS A 89 14.24 -8.59 2.04
N ALA A 90 13.62 -8.54 0.86
CA ALA A 90 13.88 -9.48 -0.23
C ALA A 90 15.24 -9.25 -0.92
N LYS A 91 15.85 -8.07 -0.75
CA LYS A 91 17.17 -7.70 -1.30
C LYS A 91 18.34 -8.03 -0.37
N LYS A 92 18.10 -8.65 0.78
CA LYS A 92 19.12 -8.99 1.80
C LYS A 92 19.28 -10.50 1.89
#